data_AF-A0A3N5K887-F1
#
_entry.id   AF-A0A3N5K887-F1
#
_cell.length_a   1.000
_cell.length_b   1.000
_cell.length_c   1.000
_cell.angle_alpha   90.00
_cell.angle_beta   90.00
_cell.angle_gamma   90.00
#
_symmetry.space_group_name_H-M   'P 1'
#
loop_
_entity.id
_entity.type
_entity.pdbx_description
1 polymer ?
#
loop_
_entity_poly.entity_id
_entity_poly.type
_entity_poly.pdbx_seq_one_letter_code
_entity_poly.pdbx_strand_id
1 'polypeptide(L)' 'MKNLKTIGTILLAAGLLVLAVSLLADVFGIGSSDRFGARQIIGAVIGALVALVGLLLAGKKQS' A
#
# COMPACT_ATOMS: atom_id res chain seq x y z
N MET A 1 -9.37 22.97 -0.93
CA MET A 1 -9.14 21.94 -1.99
C MET A 1 -7.67 21.47 -2.11
N LYS A 2 -6.66 22.17 -1.57
CA LYS A 2 -5.25 21.74 -1.57
C LYS A 2 -5.02 20.44 -0.77
N ASN A 3 -5.77 20.31 0.32
CA ASN A 3 -5.58 19.32 1.38
C ASN A 3 -5.88 17.89 0.91
N LEU A 4 -6.96 17.70 0.11
CA LEU A 4 -7.36 16.38 -0.40
C LEU A 4 -6.34 15.78 -1.37
N LYS A 5 -5.71 16.62 -2.20
CA LYS A 5 -4.63 16.18 -3.10
C LYS A 5 -3.38 15.78 -2.32
N THR A 6 -3.02 16.55 -1.29
CA THR A 6 -1.90 16.21 -0.38
C THR A 6 -2.19 14.90 0.35
N ILE A 7 -3.38 14.72 0.91
CA ILE A 7 -3.80 13.49 1.60
C ILE A 7 -3.78 12.29 0.64
N GLY A 8 -4.32 12.45 -0.58
CA GLY A 8 -4.29 11.38 -1.60
C GLY A 8 -2.87 10.97 -1.99
N THR A 9 -1.95 11.94 -2.12
CA THR A 9 -0.54 11.68 -2.44
C THR A 9 0.16 10.93 -1.29
N ILE A 10 -0.12 11.32 -0.03
CA ILE A 10 0.43 10.66 1.15
C ILE A 10 -0.09 9.22 1.25
N LEU A 11 -1.40 9.00 1.07
CA LEU A 11 -1.97 7.64 1.07
C LEU A 11 -1.38 6.78 -0.04
N LEU A 12 -1.20 7.33 -1.24
CA LEU A 12 -0.62 6.60 -2.36
C LEU A 12 0.83 6.20 -2.08
N ALA A 13 1.66 7.13 -1.58
CA ALA A 13 3.04 6.85 -1.22
C ALA A 13 3.15 5.83 -0.08
N ALA A 14 2.33 5.97 0.98
CA ALA A 14 2.30 5.04 2.09
C ALA A 14 1.85 3.63 1.66
N GLY A 15 0.79 3.53 0.84
CA GLY A 15 0.31 2.26 0.31
C GLY A 15 1.35 1.55 -0.56
N LEU A 16 2.04 2.31 -1.43
CA LEU A 16 3.13 1.77 -2.26
C LEU A 16 4.31 1.28 -1.41
N LEU A 17 4.69 2.00 -0.36
CA LEU A 17 5.76 1.58 0.55
C LEU A 17 5.42 0.28 1.27
N VAL A 18 4.20 0.17 1.81
CA VAL A 18 3.73 -1.05 2.49
C VAL A 18 3.73 -2.23 1.51
N LEU A 19 3.20 -2.03 0.30
CA LEU A 19 3.16 -3.06 -0.73
C LEU A 19 4.57 -3.52 -1.15
N ALA A 20 5.49 -2.56 -1.35
CA ALA A 20 6.87 -2.87 -1.69
C ALA A 20 7.57 -3.68 -0.60
N VAL A 21 7.42 -3.29 0.67
CA VAL A 21 8.00 -4.04 1.81
C VAL A 21 7.41 -5.45 1.92
N SER A 22 6.10 -5.60 1.71
CA SER A 22 5.44 -6.91 1.72
C SER A 22 5.90 -7.83 0.58
N LEU A 23 6.13 -7.30 -0.62
CA LEU A 23 6.66 -8.08 -1.75
C LEU A 23 8.15 -8.40 -1.59
N LEU A 24 8.93 -7.46 -1.03
CA LEU A 24 10.35 -7.66 -0.77
C LEU A 24 10.59 -8.74 0.30
N ALA A 25 9.66 -8.94 1.23
CA ALA A 25 9.76 -10.01 2.22
C ALA A 25 9.86 -11.40 1.56
N ASP A 26 9.20 -11.64 0.41
CA ASP A 26 9.34 -12.88 -0.36
C ASP A 26 10.76 -13.04 -0.93
N VAL A 27 11.33 -11.95 -1.45
CA VAL A 27 12.69 -11.93 -2.03
C VAL A 27 13.76 -12.20 -0.96
N PHE A 28 13.58 -11.66 0.24
CA PHE A 28 14.49 -11.89 1.36
C PHE A 28 14.24 -13.22 2.09
N GLY A 29 13.25 -14.02 1.67
CA GLY A 29 12.86 -15.26 2.35
C GLY A 29 12.35 -15.05 3.78
N ILE A 30 11.94 -13.81 4.11
CA ILE A 30 11.40 -13.45 5.41
C ILE A 30 9.94 -13.87 5.40
N GLY A 31 9.63 -15.00 6.03
CA GLY A 31 8.24 -15.41 6.18
C GLY A 31 7.91 -16.89 5.98
N SER A 32 8.93 -17.73 5.81
CA SER A 32 8.86 -19.19 5.72
C SER A 32 8.26 -19.91 6.94
N SER A 33 7.76 -19.18 7.94
CA SER A 33 6.96 -19.74 9.03
C SER A 33 5.48 -19.46 8.79
N ASP A 34 4.60 -20.45 9.03
CA ASP A 34 3.16 -20.39 8.73
C ASP A 34 2.46 -19.11 9.23
N ARG A 35 2.92 -18.57 10.37
CA ARG A 35 2.36 -17.36 10.98
C ARG A 35 2.82 -16.06 10.29
N PHE A 36 4.00 -16.04 9.69
CA PHE A 36 4.54 -14.83 9.08
C PHE A 36 4.05 -14.66 7.64
N GLY A 37 3.98 -15.75 6.85
CA GLY A 37 3.42 -15.71 5.50
C GLY A 37 1.99 -15.14 5.47
N ALA A 38 1.14 -15.55 6.43
CA ALA A 38 -0.21 -15.00 6.55
C ALA A 38 -0.23 -13.48 6.83
N ARG A 39 0.69 -12.99 7.68
CA ARG A 39 0.82 -11.55 7.99
C ARG A 39 1.33 -10.74 6.80
N GLN A 40 2.21 -11.33 6.00
CA GLN A 40 2.77 -10.72 4.80
C GLN A 40 1.70 -10.56 3.71
N ILE A 41 0.85 -11.58 3.51
CA ILE A 41 -0.31 -11.51 2.61
C ILE A 41 -1.27 -10.41 3.08
N ILE A 42 -1.58 -10.35 4.38
CA ILE A 42 -2.44 -9.29 4.95
C ILE A 42 -1.83 -7.90 4.71
N GLY A 43 -0.52 -7.74 4.94
CA GLY A 43 0.20 -6.49 4.68
C GLY A 43 0.14 -6.08 3.20
N ALA A 44 0.36 -7.03 2.28
CA ALA A 44 0.27 -6.79 0.84
C ALA A 44 -1.12 -6.36 0.41
N VAL A 45 -2.18 -7.03 0.92
CA VAL A 45 -3.57 -6.70 0.63
C VAL A 45 -3.94 -5.31 1.16
N ILE A 46 -3.57 -4.99 2.41
CA ILE A 46 -3.82 -3.66 2.99
C ILE A 46 -3.06 -2.58 2.21
N GLY A 47 -1.78 -2.80 1.89
CA GLY A 47 -0.97 -1.88 1.10
C GLY A 47 -1.58 -1.61 -0.27
N ALA A 48 -2.05 -2.65 -0.96
CA ALA A 48 -2.73 -2.55 -2.25
C ALA A 48 -4.01 -1.71 -2.16
N LEU A 49 -4.86 -1.97 -1.15
CA LEU A 49 -6.10 -1.22 -0.94
C LEU A 49 -5.82 0.26 -0.62
N VAL A 50 -4.84 0.55 0.23
CA VAL A 50 -4.46 1.92 0.58
C VAL A 50 -3.89 2.66 -0.64
N ALA A 51 -3.03 2.00 -1.43
CA ALA A 51 -2.49 2.58 -2.66
C ALA A 51 -3.61 2.87 -3.69
N LEU A 52 -4.57 1.96 -3.84
CA LEU A 52 -5.72 2.11 -4.73
C LEU A 52 -6.61 3.28 -4.30
N VAL A 53 -6.92 3.41 -3.00
CA VAL A 53 -7.69 4.54 -2.46
C VAL A 53 -6.95 5.86 -2.67
N GLY A 54 -5.64 5.88 -2.41
CA GLY A 54 -4.78 7.05 -2.69
C GLY A 54 -4.80 7.44 -4.17
N LEU A 55 -4.73 6.45 -5.07
CA LEU A 55 -4.77 6.65 -6.52
C LEU A 55 -6.11 7.22 -6.97
N LEU A 56 -7.23 6.68 -6.47
CA LEU A 56 -8.56 7.17 -6.79
C LEU A 56 -8.78 8.60 -6.30
N LEU A 57 -8.29 8.94 -5.11
CA LEU A 57 -8.36 10.30 -4.56
C LEU A 57 -7.45 11.29 -5.30
N ALA A 58 -6.23 10.86 -5.67
CA ALA A 58 -5.29 11.68 -6.42
C ALA A 58 -5.72 11.87 -7.88
N GLY A 59 -6.31 10.84 -8.49
CA GLY A 59 -6.83 10.80 -9.85
C GLY A 59 -8.21 11.43 -10.02
N LYS A 60 -8.92 11.75 -8.94
CA LYS A 60 -10.16 12.52 -8.98
C LYS A 60 -9.86 13.95 -9.43
N LYS A 61 -9.73 14.13 -10.74
CA LYS A 61 -9.81 15.43 -11.41
C LYS A 61 -11.21 15.96 -11.09
N GLN A 62 -11.28 17.06 -10.35
CA GLN A 62 -12.52 17.82 -10.18
C GLN A 62 -12.98 18.23 -11.59
N SER A 63 -13.87 17.42 -12.17
CA SER A 63 -14.66 17.81 -13.32
C SER A 63 -15.83 18.66 -12.87
#